data_AF-A0A1Y0B6L9-F1
#
_entry.id   AF-A0A1Y0B6L9-F1
#
_cell.length_a   1.000
_cell.length_b   1.000
_cell.length_c   1.000
_cell.angle_alpha   90.00
_cell.angle_beta   90.00
_cell.angle_gamma   90.00
#
_symmetry.space_group_name_H-M   'P 1'
#
loop_
_entity.id
_entity.type
_entity.pdbx_description
1 polymer ?
#
loop_
_entity_poly.entity_id
_entity_poly.type
_entity_poly.pdbx_seq_one_letter_code
_entity_poly.pdbx_strand_id
1 'polypeptide(L)'
;MHYRKTTELLIQKVNFQRVVREICLQVCEHRRAQAEKQPALGGAEGVERGTSVRFESQALLALQEAAEAFLVGLFEDANLCAVHAKRVTVMPKDVQLSRRIRGPD
;
A
#
# COMPACT_ATOMS: atom_id res chain seq x y z
N MET A 1 -16.40 2.84 22.13
CA MET A 1 -16.71 3.27 20.74
C MET A 1 -16.16 4.67 20.47
N HIS A 2 -14.85 4.89 20.63
CA HIS A 2 -14.24 6.18 20.33
C HIS A 2 -13.80 6.24 18.86
N TYR A 3 -12.98 5.28 18.43
CA TYR A 3 -12.44 5.19 17.06
C TYR A 3 -13.46 4.99 15.94
N ARG A 4 -14.68 4.53 16.25
CA ARG A 4 -15.78 4.43 15.26
C ARG A 4 -16.52 5.75 15.05
N LYS A 5 -16.34 6.73 15.95
CA LYS A 5 -16.98 8.05 15.88
C LYS A 5 -16.08 9.10 15.23
N THR A 6 -14.79 8.82 15.12
CA THR A 6 -13.77 9.71 14.58
C THR A 6 -13.40 9.29 13.16
N THR A 7 -12.98 10.26 12.35
CA THR A 7 -12.46 10.05 10.99
C THR A 7 -10.99 10.45 10.88
N GLU A 8 -10.27 10.39 11.99
CA GLU A 8 -8.86 10.74 12.04
C GLU A 8 -8.02 9.59 11.45
N LEU A 9 -6.95 9.95 10.75
CA LEU A 9 -5.96 8.98 10.27
C LEU A 9 -5.18 8.41 11.46
N LEU A 10 -5.13 7.09 11.55
CA LEU A 10 -4.58 6.34 12.68
C LEU A 10 -3.07 6.11 12.54
N ILE A 11 -2.56 6.04 11.31
CA ILE A 11 -1.13 5.83 11.06
C ILE A 11 -0.40 7.19 11.09
N GLN A 12 0.77 7.22 11.75
CA GLN A 12 1.60 8.42 11.75
C GLN A 12 2.05 8.78 10.33
N LYS A 13 1.67 9.99 9.88
CA LYS A 13 1.92 10.49 8.51
C LYS A 13 3.38 10.35 8.07
N VAL A 14 4.35 10.67 8.95
CA VAL A 14 5.79 10.60 8.62
C VAL A 14 6.24 9.17 8.31
N ASN A 15 5.76 8.18 9.07
CA ASN A 15 6.14 6.78 8.88
C ASN A 15 5.54 6.22 7.59
N PHE A 16 4.26 6.51 7.34
CA PHE A 16 3.60 6.13 6.10
C PHE A 16 4.31 6.72 4.88
N GLN A 17 4.60 8.02 4.89
CA GLN A 17 5.29 8.70 3.79
C GLN A 17 6.69 8.15 3.52
N ARG A 18 7.44 7.73 4.56
CA ARG A 18 8.75 7.10 4.39
C ARG A 18 8.64 5.79 3.62
N VAL A 19 7.70 4.93 4.02
CA VAL A 19 7.44 3.64 3.36
C VAL A 19 7.02 3.84 1.91
N VAL A 20 6.12 4.79 1.64
CA VAL A 20 5.68 5.10 0.26
C VAL A 20 6.86 5.51 -0.62
N ARG A 21 7.73 6.39 -0.12
CA ARG A 21 8.90 6.85 -0.87
C ARG A 21 9.90 5.72 -1.11
N GLU A 22 10.13 4.88 -0.11
CA GLU A 22 11.00 3.71 -0.22
C GLU A 22 10.49 2.73 -1.29
N ILE A 23 9.21 2.37 -1.24
CA ILE A 23 8.60 1.46 -2.23
C ILE A 23 8.67 2.07 -3.62
N CYS A 24 8.40 3.37 -3.78
CA CYS A 24 8.50 4.01 -5.09
C CYS A 24 9.93 4.00 -5.65
N LEU A 25 10.94 4.19 -4.80
CA LEU A 25 12.34 4.05 -5.22
C LEU A 25 12.64 2.63 -5.70
N GLN A 26 12.23 1.61 -4.93
CA GLN A 26 12.39 0.20 -5.31
C GLN A 26 11.70 -0.13 -6.64
N VAL A 27 10.49 0.39 -6.86
CA VAL A 27 9.74 0.19 -8.11
C VAL A 27 10.43 0.88 -9.29
N CYS A 28 10.96 2.09 -9.11
CA CYS A 28 11.71 2.80 -10.15
C CYS A 28 12.99 2.05 -10.52
N GLU A 29 13.73 1.54 -9.53
CA GLU A 29 14.95 0.75 -9.74
C GLU A 29 14.65 -0.57 -10.46
N HIS A 30 13.60 -1.28 -10.03
CA HIS A 30 13.19 -2.55 -10.65
C HIS A 30 12.77 -2.37 -12.12
N ARG A 31 12.00 -1.31 -12.44
CA ARG A 31 11.63 -0.99 -13.83
C ARG A 31 12.85 -0.65 -14.67
N ARG A 32 13.83 0.08 -14.12
CA ARG A 32 15.08 0.42 -14.81
C ARG A 32 15.91 -0.82 -15.13
N ALA A 33 16.06 -1.74 -14.18
CA ALA A 33 16.78 -2.99 -14.38
C ALA A 33 16.16 -3.88 -15.48
N GLN A 34 14.85 -3.79 -15.68
CA GLN A 34 14.16 -4.47 -16.78
C GLN A 34 14.37 -3.77 -18.12
N ALA A 35 14.36 -2.43 -18.16
CA ALA A 35 14.58 -1.65 -19.37
C ALA A 35 15.98 -1.84 -19.97
N GLU A 36 17.00 -2.09 -19.13
CA GLU A 36 18.38 -2.28 -19.57
C GLU A 36 18.61 -3.62 -20.31
N LYS A 37 17.69 -4.59 -20.19
CA LYS A 37 17.77 -5.89 -20.89
C LYS A 37 17.27 -5.85 -22.35
N GLN A 38 16.67 -4.75 -22.82
CA GLN A 38 16.16 -4.64 -24.20
C GLN A 38 16.56 -3.28 -24.83
N PRO A 39 17.80 -3.13 -25.35
CA PRO A 39 18.22 -1.90 -25.98
C PRO A 39 17.75 -1.88 -27.45
N ALA A 40 16.47 -1.56 -27.68
CA ALA A 40 15.98 -1.27 -29.02
C ALA A 40 16.08 0.24 -29.28
N LEU A 41 17.17 0.60 -29.98
CA LEU A 41 17.36 1.75 -30.87
C LEU A 41 16.79 3.12 -30.43
N GLY A 42 17.71 4.01 -30.04
CA GLY A 42 17.63 5.42 -30.44
C GLY A 42 17.26 6.42 -29.35
N GLY A 43 18.28 7.17 -28.92
CA GLY A 43 18.18 8.62 -28.71
C GLY A 43 17.18 9.13 -27.69
N ALA A 44 17.53 9.05 -26.41
CA ALA A 44 17.06 10.01 -25.42
C ALA A 44 18.24 10.43 -24.54
N GLU A 45 19.11 11.25 -25.13
CA GLU A 45 20.00 12.09 -24.35
C GLU A 45 19.15 12.98 -23.42
N GLY A 46 19.42 12.94 -22.11
CA GLY A 46 19.07 14.06 -21.23
C GLY A 46 17.94 13.90 -20.22
N VAL A 47 17.58 12.70 -19.73
CA VAL A 47 16.74 12.61 -18.52
C VAL A 47 17.58 12.12 -17.33
N GLU A 48 18.06 13.12 -16.59
CA GLU A 48 18.66 13.14 -15.25
C GLU A 48 18.89 11.79 -14.55
N ARG A 49 20.16 11.49 -14.28
CA ARG A 49 20.71 10.32 -13.57
C ARG A 49 20.28 10.16 -12.10
N GLY A 50 19.18 10.76 -11.65
CA GLY A 50 18.76 10.71 -10.26
C GLY A 50 17.50 11.52 -9.96
N THR A 51 16.48 11.46 -10.82
CA THR A 51 15.19 12.07 -10.53
C THR A 51 14.49 11.31 -9.41
N SER A 52 14.75 11.77 -8.19
CA SER A 52 13.90 11.45 -7.04
C SER A 52 12.47 11.85 -7.37
N VAL A 53 11.54 10.89 -7.30
CA VAL A 53 10.11 11.15 -7.54
C VAL A 53 9.64 12.15 -6.47
N ARG A 54 9.19 13.31 -6.92
CA ARG A 54 8.53 14.29 -6.05
C ARG A 54 7.08 13.89 -5.89
N PHE A 55 6.59 13.99 -4.65
CA PHE A 55 5.21 13.67 -4.32
C PHE A 55 4.48 14.96 -3.94
N GLU A 56 3.28 15.12 -4.49
CA GLU A 56 2.34 16.10 -4.00
C GLU A 56 1.86 15.72 -2.59
N SER A 57 1.66 16.72 -1.73
CA SER A 57 1.21 16.48 -0.35
C SER A 57 -0.20 15.86 -0.30
N GLN A 58 -1.10 16.29 -1.18
CA GLN A 58 -2.46 15.76 -1.28
C GLN A 58 -2.47 14.30 -1.78
N ALA A 59 -1.58 13.94 -2.70
CA ALA A 59 -1.47 12.57 -3.18
C ALA A 59 -1.07 11.59 -2.07
N LEU A 60 -0.15 12.00 -1.18
CA LEU A 60 0.25 11.19 -0.03
C LEU A 60 -0.87 11.03 1.00
N LEU A 61 -1.71 12.07 1.18
CA LEU A 61 -2.88 11.99 2.06
C LEU A 61 -3.94 11.05 1.49
N ALA A 62 -4.28 11.20 0.20
CA ALA A 62 -5.25 10.33 -0.47
C ALA A 62 -4.82 8.85 -0.43
N LEU A 63 -3.52 8.58 -0.62
CA LEU A 63 -2.98 7.23 -0.52
C LEU A 63 -3.10 6.66 0.90
N GLN A 64 -2.89 7.50 1.93
CA GLN A 64 -3.05 7.10 3.32
C GLN A 64 -4.51 6.82 3.66
N GLU A 65 -5.44 7.69 3.24
CA GLU A 65 -6.88 7.50 3.42
C GLU A 65 -7.36 6.18 2.81
N ALA A 66 -6.97 5.91 1.57
CA ALA A 66 -7.32 4.67 0.88
C ALA A 66 -6.73 3.43 1.58
N ALA A 67 -5.46 3.50 2.00
CA ALA A 67 -4.79 2.39 2.67
C ALA A 67 -5.44 2.07 4.03
N GLU A 68 -5.74 3.09 4.84
CA GLU A 68 -6.39 2.88 6.13
C GLU A 68 -7.83 2.38 5.97
N ALA A 69 -8.61 2.93 5.04
CA ALA A 69 -9.96 2.44 4.75
C ALA A 69 -9.95 0.98 4.31
N PHE A 70 -9.00 0.59 3.45
CA PHE A 70 -8.82 -0.79 3.02
C PHE A 70 -8.47 -1.72 4.19
N LEU A 71 -7.51 -1.33 5.03
CA LEU A 71 -7.09 -2.15 6.17
C LEU A 71 -8.22 -2.32 7.19
N VAL A 72 -8.99 -1.26 7.47
CA VAL A 72 -10.16 -1.34 8.35
C VAL A 72 -11.18 -2.35 7.80
N GLY A 73 -11.56 -2.24 6.52
CA GLY A 73 -12.49 -3.19 5.90
C GLY A 73 -11.95 -4.63 5.86
N LEU A 74 -10.65 -4.82 5.62
CA LEU A 74 -10.01 -6.13 5.65
C LEU A 74 -10.07 -6.77 7.05
N PHE A 75 -9.84 -5.98 8.11
CA PHE A 75 -9.91 -6.45 9.49
C PHE A 75 -11.35 -6.69 9.96
N GLU A 76 -12.34 -5.95 9.46
CA GLU A 76 -13.75 -6.23 9.69
C GLU A 76 -14.12 -7.64 9.16
N ASP A 77 -13.71 -7.96 7.93
CA ASP A 77 -13.95 -9.29 7.35
C ASP A 77 -13.15 -10.40 8.05
N ALA A 78 -11.89 -10.13 8.40
CA ALA A 78 -11.08 -11.08 9.15
C ALA A 78 -11.68 -11.37 10.54
N ASN A 79 -12.29 -10.36 11.18
CA ASN A 79 -13.01 -10.53 12.43
C ASN A 79 -14.25 -11.43 12.25
N LEU A 80 -15.01 -11.27 11.15
CA LEU A 80 -16.11 -12.20 10.83
C LEU A 80 -15.61 -13.64 10.65
N CYS A 81 -14.45 -13.84 10.01
CA CYS A 81 -13.83 -15.16 9.88
C CYS A 81 -13.43 -15.76 11.24
N ALA A 82 -12.89 -14.95 12.15
CA ALA A 82 -12.53 -15.39 13.51
C ALA A 82 -13.77 -15.81 14.32
N VAL A 83 -14.84 -15.00 14.25
CA VAL A 83 -16.14 -15.28 14.92
C VAL A 83 -16.79 -16.54 14.35
N HIS A 84 -16.75 -16.73 13.03
CA HIS A 84 -17.23 -17.96 12.39
C HIS A 84 -16.53 -19.21 12.93
N ALA A 85 -15.24 -19.09 13.26
CA ALA A 85 -14.45 -20.14 13.90
C ALA A 85 -14.56 -20.18 15.44
N LYS A 86 -15.56 -19.52 16.04
CA LYS A 86 -15.79 -19.43 17.49
C LYS A 86 -14.61 -18.85 18.29
N ARG A 87 -13.82 -17.95 17.68
CA ARG A 87 -12.71 -17.25 18.33
C ARG A 87 -13.00 -15.75 18.41
N VAL A 88 -12.35 -15.10 19.37
CA VAL A 88 -12.33 -13.62 19.50
C VAL A 88 -11.02 -13.04 18.97
N THR A 89 -9.93 -13.81 19.03
CA THR A 89 -8.61 -13.41 18.52
C THR A 89 -8.53 -13.61 17.01
N VAL A 90 -8.29 -12.51 16.27
CA VAL A 90 -7.96 -12.54 14.84
C VAL A 90 -6.56 -13.15 14.65
N MET A 91 -6.45 -14.08 13.70
CA MET A 91 -5.21 -14.78 13.37
C MET A 91 -4.84 -14.54 11.90
N PRO A 92 -3.57 -14.75 11.50
CA PRO A 92 -3.13 -14.57 10.11
C PRO A 92 -3.97 -15.37 9.09
N LYS A 93 -4.45 -16.56 9.46
CA LYS A 93 -5.32 -17.39 8.62
C LYS A 93 -6.68 -16.74 8.31
N ASP A 94 -7.19 -15.88 9.19
CA ASP A 94 -8.46 -15.18 9.00
C ASP A 94 -8.31 -14.07 7.94
N VAL A 95 -7.19 -13.34 7.98
CA VAL A 95 -6.84 -12.34 6.98
C VAL A 95 -6.57 -12.99 5.62
N GLN A 96 -5.82 -14.10 5.60
CA GLN A 96 -5.57 -14.85 4.37
C GLN A 96 -6.86 -15.38 3.74
N LEU A 97 -7.78 -15.91 4.55
CA LEU A 97 -9.07 -16.38 4.10
C LEU A 97 -9.92 -15.22 3.55
N SER A 98 -9.99 -14.10 4.26
CA SER A 98 -10.71 -12.90 3.82
C SER A 98 -10.21 -12.41 2.44
N ARG A 99 -8.89 -12.28 2.27
CA ARG A 99 -8.30 -11.90 0.97
C ARG A 99 -8.63 -12.90 -0.14
N ARG A 100 -8.62 -14.21 0.18
CA ARG A 100 -8.95 -15.25 -0.80
C ARG A 100 -10.42 -15.21 -1.23
N ILE A 101 -11.34 -14.86 -0.32
CA ILE A 101 -12.77 -14.74 -0.62
C ILE A 101 -13.07 -13.48 -1.43
N ARG A 102 -12.39 -12.36 -1.13
CA ARG A 102 -12.53 -11.10 -1.90
C ARG A 102 -12.13 -11.25 -3.38
N GLY A 103 -11.24 -12.19 -3.69
CA GLY A 103 -10.74 -12.42 -5.04
C GLY A 103 -9.45 -11.63 -5.32
N PRO A 104 -8.83 -11.82 -6.49
CA PRO A 104 -7.71 -10.99 -6.91
C PRO A 104 -8.17 -9.55 -7.15
N ASP A 105 -7.52 -8.59 -6.49
CA ASP A 105 -7.59 -7.15 -6.81
C ASP A 105 -6.98 -6.88 -8.20
#